data_AF-A0A3N8H2V3-F1
#
_entry.id   AF-A0A3N8H2V3-F1
#
_cell.length_a   1.000
_cell.length_b   1.000
_cell.length_c   1.000
_cell.angle_alpha   90.00
_cell.angle_beta   90.00
_cell.angle_gamma   90.00
#
_symmetry.space_group_name_H-M   'P 1'
#
loop_
_entity.id
_entity.type
_entity.pdbx_description
1 polymer ?
#
loop_
_entity_poly.entity_id
_entity_poly.type
_entity_poly.pdbx_seq_one_letter_code
_entity_poly.pdbx_strand_id
1 'polypeptide(L)' 'EDPKKVFGGAEHVDSVVNPQLETKARPVVAFLKKFQWKPGEIDSVMLAIQNGSKPEAAADAWIAAHADRVNAWTEGMKQ' A
#
# COMPACT_ATOMS: atom_id res chain seq x y z
N GLU A 1 13.79 20.10 7.42
CA GLU A 1 13.67 19.48 8.76
C GLU A 1 12.47 20.09 9.48
N ASP A 2 11.63 19.28 10.12
CA ASP A 2 10.51 19.76 10.97
C ASP A 2 10.99 19.89 12.43
N PRO A 3 11.45 21.07 12.87
CA PRO A 3 12.05 21.24 14.19
C PRO A 3 10.99 21.20 15.30
N LYS A 4 9.70 21.35 14.93
CA LYS A 4 8.58 21.46 15.85
C LYS A 4 7.83 20.14 16.02
N LYS A 5 8.19 19.09 15.26
CA LYS A 5 7.49 17.78 15.24
C LYS A 5 5.97 17.94 15.06
N VAL A 6 5.54 18.96 14.35
CA VAL A 6 4.12 19.27 14.14
C VAL A 6 3.49 18.34 13.11
N PHE A 7 4.30 17.71 12.25
CA PHE A 7 3.83 16.77 11.24
C PHE A 7 3.68 15.33 11.77
N GLY A 8 3.92 15.09 13.07
CA GLY A 8 3.84 13.76 13.66
C GLY A 8 5.13 12.96 13.50
N GLY A 9 5.25 11.87 14.27
CA GLY A 9 6.44 11.02 14.33
C GLY A 9 6.50 10.01 13.17
N ALA A 10 6.74 8.73 13.48
CA ALA A 10 6.71 7.68 12.47
C ALA A 10 5.30 7.55 11.87
N GLU A 11 5.18 7.83 10.57
CA GLU A 11 3.94 7.61 9.81
C GLU A 11 3.70 6.11 9.62
N HIS A 12 2.47 5.67 9.86
CA HIS A 12 2.02 4.31 9.62
C HIS A 12 0.77 4.33 8.75
N VAL A 13 0.64 3.34 7.88
CA VAL A 13 -0.51 3.18 6.99
C VAL A 13 -1.26 1.92 7.40
N ASP A 14 -2.44 2.09 7.96
CA ASP A 14 -3.32 0.98 8.35
C ASP A 14 -4.42 0.75 7.31
N SER A 15 -4.71 -0.51 7.04
CA SER A 15 -5.86 -0.93 6.22
C SER A 15 -7.03 -1.30 7.13
N VAL A 16 -8.15 -0.59 7.01
CA VAL A 16 -9.38 -0.85 7.76
C VAL A 16 -10.45 -1.42 6.85
N VAL A 17 -11.08 -2.52 7.26
CA VAL A 17 -12.12 -3.22 6.49
C VAL A 17 -13.44 -3.30 7.27
N ASN A 18 -14.56 -3.37 6.54
CA ASN A 18 -15.83 -3.72 7.16
C ASN A 18 -15.75 -5.15 7.73
N PRO A 19 -16.15 -5.40 9.00
CA PRO A 19 -16.08 -6.73 9.60
C PRO A 19 -16.81 -7.83 8.80
N GLN A 20 -17.91 -7.49 8.11
CA GLN A 20 -18.65 -8.43 7.27
C GLN A 20 -17.88 -8.87 6.02
N LEU A 21 -16.77 -8.20 5.68
CA LEU A 21 -15.93 -8.59 4.54
C LEU A 21 -15.22 -9.93 4.82
N GLU A 22 -14.91 -10.24 6.08
CA GLU A 22 -14.26 -11.51 6.43
C GLU A 22 -15.15 -12.71 6.10
N THR A 23 -16.46 -12.61 6.29
CA THR A 23 -17.38 -13.70 5.94
C THR A 23 -17.68 -13.78 4.45
N LYS A 24 -17.79 -12.62 3.78
CA LYS A 24 -18.11 -12.55 2.34
C LYS A 24 -16.92 -12.89 1.44
N ALA A 25 -15.70 -12.55 1.85
CA ALA A 25 -14.51 -12.64 1.02
C ALA A 25 -13.24 -12.89 1.85
N ARG A 26 -13.17 -14.06 2.51
CA ARG A 26 -11.98 -14.50 3.27
C ARG A 26 -10.65 -14.34 2.52
N PRO A 27 -10.54 -14.69 1.21
CA PRO A 27 -9.27 -14.53 0.48
C PRO A 27 -8.83 -13.06 0.36
N VAL A 28 -9.78 -12.13 0.18
CA VAL A 28 -9.52 -10.69 0.10
C VAL A 28 -9.05 -10.17 1.45
N VAL A 29 -9.69 -10.59 2.55
CA VAL A 29 -9.25 -10.20 3.89
C VAL A 29 -7.87 -10.76 4.23
N ALA A 30 -7.56 -11.98 3.80
CA ALA A 30 -6.22 -12.54 3.95
C ALA A 30 -5.17 -11.72 3.18
N PHE A 31 -5.50 -11.25 1.97
CA PHE A 31 -4.68 -10.31 1.22
C PHE A 31 -4.47 -8.99 1.96
N LEU A 32 -5.55 -8.34 2.37
CA LEU A 32 -5.50 -7.05 3.06
C LEU A 32 -4.75 -7.11 4.40
N LYS A 33 -4.71 -8.27 5.07
CA LYS A 33 -3.89 -8.49 6.27
C LYS A 33 -2.38 -8.52 5.97
N LYS A 34 -1.97 -8.91 4.76
CA LYS A 34 -0.55 -8.91 4.33
C LYS A 34 -0.14 -7.63 3.62
N PHE A 35 -1.09 -6.94 3.00
CA PHE A 35 -0.86 -5.69 2.29
C PHE A 35 -0.47 -4.58 3.26
N GLN A 36 0.81 -4.25 3.29
CA GLN A 36 1.37 -3.16 4.10
C GLN A 36 2.47 -2.43 3.34
N TRP A 37 2.29 -1.11 3.26
CA TRP A 37 3.28 -0.18 2.76
C TRP A 37 4.31 0.12 3.85
N LYS A 38 5.59 0.19 3.47
CA LYS A 38 6.61 0.80 4.33
C LYS A 38 6.49 2.33 4.26
N PRO A 39 6.91 3.04 5.32
CA PRO A 39 7.03 4.49 5.28
C PRO A 39 7.83 4.94 4.05
N GLY A 40 7.30 5.89 3.30
CA GLY A 40 7.92 6.45 2.10
C GLY A 40 7.75 5.66 0.79
N GLU A 41 7.22 4.43 0.80
CA GLU A 41 6.99 3.68 -0.45
C GLU A 41 5.91 4.34 -1.32
N ILE A 42 4.86 4.87 -0.67
CA ILE A 42 3.74 5.53 -1.34
C ILE A 42 4.11 6.92 -1.88
N ASP A 43 5.16 7.56 -1.35
CA ASP A 43 5.58 8.91 -1.72
C ASP A 43 5.92 9.00 -3.21
N SER A 44 6.61 7.99 -3.74
CA SER A 44 6.98 7.91 -5.15
C SER A 44 5.75 7.84 -6.07
N VAL A 45 4.72 7.10 -5.67
CA VAL A 45 3.45 7.00 -6.38
C VAL A 45 2.71 8.33 -6.33
N MET A 46 2.62 8.93 -5.14
CA MET A 46 1.98 10.25 -4.96
C MET A 46 2.68 11.33 -5.78
N LEU A 47 4.01 11.33 -5.82
CA LEU A 47 4.80 12.28 -6.60
C LEU A 47 4.57 12.10 -8.10
N ALA A 48 4.55 10.86 -8.60
CA ALA A 48 4.26 10.58 -10.00
C ALA A 48 2.87 11.08 -10.42
N ILE A 49 1.86 10.91 -9.56
CA ILE A 49 0.50 11.42 -9.77
C ILE A 49 0.49 12.95 -9.77
N GLN A 50 1.17 13.59 -8.81
CA GLN A 50 1.28 15.05 -8.76
C GLN A 50 1.97 15.63 -10.01
N ASN A 51 2.94 14.90 -10.57
CA ASN A 51 3.63 15.26 -11.81
C ASN A 51 2.79 15.00 -13.08
N GLY A 52 1.54 14.56 -12.94
CA GLY A 52 0.58 14.40 -14.04
C GLY A 52 0.38 12.98 -14.54
N SER A 53 0.98 11.97 -13.89
CA SER A 53 0.66 10.57 -14.21
C SER A 53 -0.74 10.21 -13.73
N LYS A 54 -1.41 9.32 -14.46
CA LYS A 54 -2.66 8.73 -13.95
C LYS A 54 -2.36 7.82 -12.76
N PRO A 55 -3.25 7.75 -11.74
CA PRO A 55 -3.06 6.89 -10.59
C PRO A 55 -2.75 5.43 -10.94
N GLU A 56 -3.46 4.87 -11.92
CA GLU A 56 -3.26 3.50 -12.37
C GLU A 56 -1.87 3.31 -12.97
N ALA A 57 -1.44 4.24 -13.85
CA ALA A 57 -0.12 4.18 -14.48
C ALA A 57 1.03 4.33 -13.46
N ALA A 58 0.85 5.20 -12.45
CA ALA A 58 1.82 5.36 -11.37
C ALA A 58 1.90 4.10 -10.49
N ALA A 59 0.77 3.48 -10.18
CA ALA A 59 0.71 2.23 -9.44
C ALA A 59 1.36 1.07 -10.22
N ASP A 60 1.07 0.94 -11.52
CA ASP A 60 1.66 -0.09 -12.39
C ASP A 60 3.18 0.04 -12.47
N ALA A 61 3.69 1.27 -12.64
CA ALA A 61 5.12 1.55 -12.64
C ALA A 61 5.77 1.19 -11.29
N TRP A 62 5.09 1.49 -10.19
CA TRP A 62 5.59 1.13 -8.86
C TRP A 62 5.61 -0.38 -8.64
N ILE A 63 4.54 -1.09 -9.02
CA ILE A 63 4.44 -2.55 -8.95
C ILE A 63 5.57 -3.20 -9.76
N ALA A 64 5.83 -2.71 -10.98
CA ALA A 64 6.90 -3.21 -11.82
C ALA A 64 8.29 -3.00 -11.20
N ALA A 65 8.49 -1.89 -10.50
CA ALA A 65 9.74 -1.57 -9.81
C ALA A 65 9.91 -2.31 -8.45
N HIS A 66 8.82 -2.78 -7.84
CA HIS A 66 8.79 -3.38 -6.50
C HIS A 66 8.11 -4.77 -6.51
N ALA A 67 8.43 -5.58 -7.53
CA ALA A 67 7.82 -6.90 -7.71
C ALA A 67 8.04 -7.83 -6.50
N ASP A 68 9.18 -7.72 -5.81
CA ASP A 68 9.48 -8.45 -4.58
C ASP A 68 8.51 -8.09 -3.45
N ARG A 69 8.18 -6.80 -3.29
CA ARG A 69 7.20 -6.33 -2.29
C ARG A 69 5.80 -6.84 -2.60
N VAL A 70 5.41 -6.79 -3.86
CA VAL A 70 4.09 -7.28 -4.31
C VAL A 70 3.98 -8.79 -4.16
N ASN A 71 5.06 -9.52 -4.46
CA ASN A 71 5.12 -10.97 -4.25
C ASN A 71 4.98 -11.33 -2.77
N ALA A 72 5.59 -10.58 -1.84
CA ALA A 72 5.42 -10.83 -0.41
C ALA A 72 3.97 -10.68 0.06
N TRP A 73 3.20 -9.76 -0.53
CA TRP A 73 1.77 -9.61 -0.23
C TRP A 73 0.92 -10.77 -0.75
N THR A 74 1.33 -11.37 -1.87
CA THR A 74 0.60 -12.46 -2.53
C THR A 74 1.15 -13.86 -2.21
N GLU A 75 2.25 -13.94 -1.45
CA GLU A 75 2.90 -15.18 -1.09
C GLU A 75 1.94 -16.09 -0.29
N GLY A 76 1.80 -17.34 -0.73
CA GLY A 76 0.88 -18.30 -0.12
C GLY A 76 -0.61 -18.05 -0.42
N MET A 77 -0.95 -17.01 -1.18
CA MET A 77 -2.30 -16.83 -1.76
C MET A 77 -2.35 -17.56 -3.10
N LYS A 78 -2.39 -18.88 -3.04
CA LYS A 78 -2.73 -19.69 -4.21
C LYS A 78 -4.26 -19.69 -4.37
N GLN A 79 -4.73 -19.41 -5.58
CA GLN A 79 -6.11 -19.68 -5.99
C GLN A 79 -6.38 -21.18 -5.99
#